data_AF-A0A0A7PKF6-F1
#
_entry.id   AF-A0A0A7PKF6-F1
#
_cell.length_a   1.000
_cell.length_b   1.000
_cell.length_c   1.000
_cell.angle_alpha   90.00
_cell.angle_beta   90.00
_cell.angle_gamma   90.00
#
_symmetry.space_group_name_H-M   'P 1'
#
loop_
_entity.id
_entity.type
_entity.pdbx_description
1 polymer ?
#
loop_
_entity_poly.entity_id
_entity_poly.type
_entity_poly.pdbx_seq_one_letter_code
_entity_poly.pdbx_strand_id
1 'polypeptide(L)'
;MTDINYGMARRAQALEKALTLPLPDAVYEIVRYNDWAGPFGYTIELSELQAKGSDVELQEWKKKSHRLRADAYAVGDAGLRSDDGYAAARARFEATNPGFNEASYESAISHGFQQAR
;
A
#
# COMPACT_ATOMS: atom_id res chain seq x y z
N MET A 1 25.79 13.35 -6.57
CA MET A 1 25.61 13.51 -5.11
C MET A 1 24.17 13.84 -4.70
N THR A 2 23.20 13.83 -5.62
CA THR A 2 21.81 14.26 -5.40
C THR A 2 20.87 13.10 -5.05
N ASP A 3 21.11 11.88 -5.56
CA ASP A 3 20.16 10.76 -5.42
C ASP A 3 20.12 10.14 -4.01
N ILE A 4 21.26 10.11 -3.31
CA ILE A 4 21.34 9.53 -1.95
C ILE A 4 20.54 10.38 -0.95
N ASN A 5 20.69 11.70 -1.02
CA ASN A 5 19.97 12.62 -0.13
C ASN A 5 18.46 12.60 -0.41
N TYR A 6 18.06 12.45 -1.68
CA TYR A 6 16.65 12.34 -2.05
C TYR A 6 16.01 11.04 -1.56
N GLY A 7 16.68 9.89 -1.74
CA GLY A 7 16.19 8.59 -1.27
C GLY A 7 15.98 8.54 0.25
N MET A 8 16.95 9.06 1.00
CA MET A 8 16.89 9.12 2.47
C MET A 8 15.79 10.06 2.98
N ALA A 9 15.62 11.24 2.38
CA ALA A 9 14.55 12.16 2.74
C ALA A 9 13.15 11.54 2.49
N ARG A 10 12.98 10.84 1.37
CA ARG A 10 11.71 10.18 1.05
C ARG A 10 11.42 8.99 1.97
N ARG A 11 12.46 8.25 2.37
CA ARG A 11 12.36 7.19 3.38
C ARG A 11 11.84 7.74 4.71
N ALA A 12 12.46 8.81 5.20
CA ALA A 12 12.07 9.45 6.46
C ALA A 12 10.61 9.94 6.40
N GLN A 13 10.21 10.63 5.32
CA GLN A 13 8.84 11.09 5.14
C GLN A 13 7.82 9.95 5.12
N ALA A 14 8.14 8.84 4.45
CA ALA A 14 7.25 7.67 4.41
C ALA A 14 7.11 7.03 5.79
N LEU A 15 8.19 6.91 6.56
CA LEU A 15 8.14 6.41 7.93
C LEU A 15 7.36 7.34 8.86
N GLU A 16 7.65 8.65 8.83
CA GLU A 16 6.92 9.65 9.62
C GLU A 16 5.41 9.59 9.33
N LYS A 17 5.04 9.51 8.04
CA LYS A 17 3.64 9.32 7.65
C LYS A 17 3.08 8.03 8.23
N ALA A 18 3.75 6.89 8.04
CA ALA A 18 3.30 5.61 8.58
C ALA A 18 3.09 5.65 10.11
N LEU A 19 3.96 6.36 10.83
CA LEU A 19 3.85 6.50 12.29
C LEU A 19 2.62 7.29 12.75
N THR A 20 2.01 8.10 11.89
CA THR A 20 0.75 8.81 12.19
C THR A 20 -0.51 8.02 11.88
N LEU A 21 -0.38 6.91 11.14
CA LEU A 21 -1.51 6.10 10.68
C LEU A 21 -1.86 4.96 11.67
N PRO A 22 -3.10 4.44 11.64
CA PRO A 22 -3.44 3.16 12.27
C PRO A 22 -2.57 2.02 11.72
N LEU A 23 -2.37 0.95 12.51
CA LEU A 23 -1.47 -0.16 12.17
C LEU A 23 -1.68 -0.73 10.74
N PRO A 24 -2.91 -1.04 10.28
CA PRO A 24 -3.13 -1.57 8.93
C PRO A 24 -2.61 -0.63 7.84
N ASP A 25 -2.95 0.65 7.93
CA ASP A 25 -2.60 1.68 6.96
C ASP A 25 -1.11 2.06 7.04
N ALA A 26 -0.53 2.03 8.23
CA ALA A 26 0.91 2.22 8.44
C ALA A 26 1.72 1.13 7.72
N VAL A 27 1.32 -0.13 7.87
CA VAL A 27 1.96 -1.26 7.18
C VAL A 27 1.72 -1.16 5.67
N TYR A 28 0.52 -0.77 5.23
CA TYR A 28 0.24 -0.52 3.82
C TYR A 28 1.14 0.57 3.23
N GLU A 29 1.34 1.71 3.92
CA GLU A 29 2.21 2.78 3.45
C GLU A 29 3.66 2.30 3.29
N ILE A 30 4.19 1.51 4.23
CA ILE A 30 5.54 0.95 4.14
C ILE A 30 5.65 -0.04 2.97
N VAL A 31 4.69 -0.96 2.82
CA VAL A 31 4.67 -1.89 1.68
C VAL A 31 4.63 -1.10 0.37
N ARG A 32 3.81 -0.05 0.31
CA ARG A 32 3.70 0.80 -0.87
C ARG A 32 4.99 1.48 -1.24
N TYR A 33 5.62 2.10 -0.24
CA TYR A 33 6.90 2.76 -0.40
C TYR A 33 7.99 1.77 -0.82
N ASN A 34 8.08 0.62 -0.16
CA ASN A 34 9.13 -0.39 -0.41
C ASN A 34 9.04 -1.01 -1.80
N ASP A 35 7.85 -1.18 -2.38
CA ASP A 35 7.72 -1.66 -3.76
C ASP A 35 8.37 -0.70 -4.77
N TRP A 36 8.33 0.62 -4.50
CA TRP A 36 9.05 1.61 -5.29
C TRP A 36 10.54 1.72 -4.88
N ALA A 37 10.83 1.72 -3.58
CA ALA A 37 12.15 2.02 -3.04
C ALA A 37 13.13 0.82 -3.04
N GLY A 38 12.61 -0.41 -3.08
CA GLY A 38 13.37 -1.66 -3.02
C GLY A 38 14.51 -1.74 -4.03
N PRO A 39 14.25 -1.46 -5.33
CA PRO A 39 15.31 -1.42 -6.35
C PRO A 39 16.44 -0.41 -6.08
N PHE A 40 16.19 0.58 -5.22
CA PHE A 40 17.14 1.65 -4.90
C PHE A 40 17.83 1.49 -3.54
N GLY A 41 17.49 0.43 -2.77
CA GLY A 41 18.12 0.14 -1.48
C GLY A 41 17.69 1.05 -0.32
N TYR A 42 16.58 1.77 -0.43
CA TYR A 42 16.08 2.68 0.61
C TYR A 42 14.92 2.11 1.42
N THR A 43 14.84 0.79 1.59
CA THR A 43 13.71 0.13 2.24
C THR A 43 13.53 0.54 3.70
N ILE A 44 12.27 0.51 4.15
CA ILE A 44 11.87 0.67 5.54
C ILE A 44 11.55 -0.72 6.08
N GLU A 45 12.18 -1.09 7.20
CA GLU A 45 11.91 -2.36 7.84
C GLU A 45 10.62 -2.26 8.65
N LEU A 46 9.79 -3.30 8.64
CA LEU A 46 8.54 -3.28 9.41
C LEU A 46 8.76 -3.21 10.92
N SER A 47 9.92 -3.64 11.40
CA SER A 47 10.31 -3.50 12.81
C SER A 47 10.35 -2.04 13.27
N GLU A 48 10.48 -1.08 12.35
CA GLU A 48 10.36 0.36 12.66
C GLU A 48 8.95 0.76 13.13
N LEU A 49 7.95 -0.12 12.99
CA LEU A 49 6.60 0.03 13.53
C LEU A 49 6.32 -0.78 14.81
N GLN A 50 7.33 -1.35 15.48
CA GLN A 50 7.13 -2.19 16.69
C GLN A 50 6.38 -1.49 17.82
N ALA A 51 6.41 -0.16 17.89
CA ALA A 51 5.60 0.60 18.84
C ALA A 51 4.08 0.53 18.58
N LYS A 52 3.66 0.11 17.38
CA LYS A 52 2.24 0.01 16.96
C LYS A 52 1.67 -1.41 17.01
N GLY A 53 2.51 -2.44 17.03
CA GLY A 53 2.06 -3.82 16.97
C GLY A 53 3.21 -4.81 17.10
N SER A 54 2.88 -6.04 17.48
CA SER A 54 3.84 -7.14 17.55
C SER A 54 4.37 -7.54 16.17
N ASP A 55 5.52 -8.22 16.11
CA ASP A 55 6.06 -8.74 14.86
C ASP A 55 5.07 -9.65 14.12
N VAL A 56 4.27 -10.43 14.86
CA VAL A 56 3.22 -11.28 14.28
C VAL A 56 2.16 -10.44 13.58
N GLU A 57 1.62 -9.42 14.24
CA GLU A 57 0.61 -8.53 13.66
C GLU A 57 1.16 -7.76 12.45
N LEU A 58 2.41 -7.29 12.53
CA LEU A 58 3.08 -6.61 11.43
C LEU A 58 3.20 -7.50 10.19
N GLN A 59 3.57 -8.78 10.36
CA GLN A 59 3.65 -9.73 9.25
C GLN A 59 2.27 -10.11 8.70
N GLU A 60 1.24 -10.20 9.55
CA GLU A 60 -0.14 -10.41 9.10
C GLU A 60 -0.65 -9.25 8.25
N TRP A 61 -0.46 -8.02 8.72
CA TRP A 61 -0.85 -6.82 7.96
C TRP A 61 -0.03 -6.67 6.69
N LYS A 62 1.25 -7.07 6.68
CA LYS A 62 2.07 -7.09 5.45
C LYS A 62 1.42 -7.98 4.38
N LYS A 63 1.02 -9.20 4.76
CA LYS A 63 0.33 -10.14 3.86
C LYS A 63 -0.98 -9.56 3.35
N LYS A 64 -1.78 -8.95 4.23
CA LYS A 64 -3.04 -8.28 3.86
C LYS A 64 -2.81 -7.10 2.92
N SER A 65 -1.78 -6.29 3.13
CA SER A 65 -1.43 -5.16 2.26
C SER A 65 -0.99 -5.60 0.87
N HIS A 66 -0.19 -6.67 0.76
CA HIS A 66 0.15 -7.24 -0.55
C HIS A 66 -1.09 -7.78 -1.26
N ARG A 67 -1.99 -8.46 -0.54
CA ARG A 67 -3.27 -8.92 -1.09
C ARG A 67 -4.14 -7.75 -1.56
N LEU A 68 -4.29 -6.70 -0.75
CA LEU A 68 -5.04 -5.49 -1.12
C LEU A 68 -4.54 -4.93 -2.46
N ARG A 69 -3.22 -4.85 -2.66
CA ARG A 69 -2.66 -4.37 -3.92
C ARG A 69 -2.90 -5.32 -5.10
N ALA A 70 -2.79 -6.62 -4.89
CA ALA A 70 -3.03 -7.62 -5.93
C ALA A 70 -4.50 -7.64 -6.37
N ASP A 71 -5.42 -7.62 -5.41
CA ASP A 71 -6.87 -7.63 -5.68
C ASP A 71 -7.33 -6.34 -6.39
N ALA A 72 -6.62 -5.22 -6.19
CA ALA A 72 -6.92 -3.96 -6.86
C ALA A 72 -6.74 -3.99 -8.39
N TYR A 73 -5.97 -4.94 -8.93
CA TYR A 73 -5.86 -5.15 -10.38
C TYR A 73 -7.23 -5.34 -11.04
N ALA A 74 -8.11 -6.14 -10.43
CA ALA A 74 -9.44 -6.40 -10.96
C ALA A 74 -10.31 -5.14 -11.02
N VAL A 75 -10.11 -4.20 -10.08
CA VAL A 75 -10.80 -2.90 -10.08
C VAL A 75 -10.25 -2.00 -11.18
N GLY A 76 -8.92 -1.97 -11.35
CA GLY A 76 -8.27 -1.22 -12.44
C GLY A 76 -8.68 -1.72 -13.82
N ASP A 77 -8.66 -3.03 -14.03
CA ASP A 77 -9.08 -3.69 -15.27
C ASP A 77 -10.54 -3.39 -15.62
N ALA A 78 -11.46 -3.51 -14.64
CA ALA A 78 -12.87 -3.13 -14.83
C ALA A 78 -13.04 -1.63 -15.19
N GLY A 79 -12.27 -0.74 -14.54
CA GLY A 79 -12.31 0.68 -14.82
C GLY A 79 -11.78 1.06 -16.20
N LEU A 80 -10.75 0.37 -16.70
CA LEU A 80 -10.19 0.62 -18.04
C LEU A 80 -11.11 0.14 -19.17
N ARG A 81 -11.86 -0.95 -18.98
CA ARG A 81 -12.86 -1.41 -19.95
C ARG A 81 -14.03 -0.45 -20.12
N SER A 82 -14.20 0.52 -19.21
CA SER A 82 -15.34 1.44 -19.18
C SER A 82 -16.69 0.73 -19.09
N ASP A 83 -16.70 -0.49 -18.56
CA ASP A 83 -17.92 -1.26 -18.31
C ASP A 83 -18.56 -0.80 -16.99
N ASP A 84 -19.89 -0.95 -16.89
CA ASP A 84 -20.67 -0.64 -15.67
C ASP A 84 -20.21 -1.46 -14.43
N GLY A 85 -19.31 -2.43 -14.63
CA GLY A 85 -18.76 -3.31 -13.60
C GLY A 85 -17.79 -2.65 -12.61
N TYR A 86 -17.30 -1.42 -12.86
CA TYR A 86 -16.33 -0.76 -11.97
C TYR A 86 -16.84 -0.62 -10.53
N ALA A 87 -18.07 -0.11 -10.35
CA ALA A 87 -18.64 0.08 -9.02
C ALA A 87 -18.82 -1.25 -8.26
N ALA A 88 -19.25 -2.30 -8.97
CA ALA A 88 -19.38 -3.64 -8.40
C ALA A 88 -18.02 -4.26 -8.05
N ALA A 89 -17.00 -4.07 -8.90
CA ALA A 89 -15.64 -4.53 -8.65
C ALA A 89 -15.04 -3.83 -7.43
N ARG A 90 -15.20 -2.50 -7.32
CA ARG A 90 -14.75 -1.72 -6.16
C ARG A 90 -15.44 -2.16 -4.87
N ALA A 91 -16.76 -2.30 -4.86
CA ALA A 91 -17.50 -2.74 -3.67
C ALA A 91 -17.06 -4.13 -3.20
N ARG A 92 -16.87 -5.07 -4.14
CA ARG A 92 -16.35 -6.41 -3.82
C ARG A 92 -14.93 -6.35 -3.26
N PHE A 93 -14.07 -5.54 -3.86
CA PHE A 93 -12.68 -5.35 -3.45
C PHE A 93 -12.55 -4.86 -2.01
N GLU A 94 -13.31 -3.82 -1.65
CA GLU A 94 -13.34 -3.27 -0.28
C GLU A 94 -13.92 -4.29 0.71
N ALA A 95 -14.99 -5.00 0.33
CA ALA A 95 -15.59 -6.03 1.17
C ALA A 95 -14.66 -7.23 1.45
N THR A 96 -13.81 -7.63 0.50
CA THR A 96 -12.88 -8.75 0.67
C THR A 96 -11.57 -8.37 1.35
N ASN A 97 -11.29 -7.08 1.51
CA ASN A 97 -10.06 -6.57 2.12
C ASN A 97 -10.35 -5.60 3.27
N PRO A 98 -11.08 -6.00 4.32
CA PRO A 98 -11.47 -5.09 5.38
C PRO A 98 -10.29 -4.66 6.26
N GLY A 99 -10.45 -3.51 6.92
CA GLY A 99 -9.53 -3.01 7.94
C GLY A 99 -8.58 -1.91 7.48
N PHE A 100 -8.66 -1.50 6.22
CA PHE A 100 -7.96 -0.31 5.70
C PHE A 100 -8.90 0.89 5.63
N ASN A 101 -8.32 2.09 5.62
CA ASN A 101 -9.06 3.32 5.40
C ASN A 101 -9.24 3.64 3.90
N GLU A 102 -10.08 4.64 3.62
CA GLU A 102 -10.39 5.08 2.25
C GLU A 102 -9.15 5.47 1.44
N ALA A 103 -8.19 6.19 2.04
CA ALA A 103 -6.97 6.61 1.35
C ALA A 103 -6.09 5.42 0.93
N SER A 104 -6.04 4.36 1.74
CA SER A 104 -5.35 3.12 1.40
C SER A 104 -6.03 2.40 0.24
N TYR A 105 -7.37 2.34 0.23
CA TYR A 105 -8.13 1.77 -0.90
C TYR A 105 -7.90 2.57 -2.19
N GLU A 106 -8.02 3.90 -2.16
CA GLU A 106 -7.80 4.76 -3.33
C GLU A 106 -6.38 4.62 -3.89
N SER A 107 -5.39 4.53 -3.01
CA SER A 107 -4.02 4.28 -3.43
C SER A 107 -3.85 2.90 -4.06
N ALA A 108 -4.53 1.87 -3.54
CA ALA A 108 -4.45 0.51 -4.09
C ALA A 108 -5.14 0.45 -5.46
N ILE A 109 -6.31 1.07 -5.61
CA ILE A 109 -7.04 1.19 -6.88
C ILE A 109 -6.19 1.92 -7.92
N SER A 110 -5.55 3.04 -7.55
CA SER A 110 -4.62 3.76 -8.43
C SER A 110 -3.47 2.86 -8.90
N HIS A 111 -2.95 2.00 -8.02
CA HIS A 111 -1.95 1.01 -8.39
C HIS A 111 -2.51 -0.06 -9.34
N GLY A 112 -3.73 -0.55 -9.10
CA GLY A 112 -4.43 -1.48 -9.98
C GLY A 112 -4.60 -0.91 -11.39
N PHE A 113 -4.98 0.37 -11.53
CA PHE A 113 -5.03 1.07 -12.81
C PHE A 113 -3.68 1.13 -13.52
N GLN A 114 -2.58 1.29 -12.78
CA GLN A 114 -1.24 1.29 -13.37
C GLN A 114 -0.82 -0.10 -13.86
N GLN A 115 -1.21 -1.17 -13.15
CA GLN A 115 -0.89 -2.54 -13.55
C GLN A 115 -1.74 -3.06 -14.71
N ALA A 116 -2.97 -2.56 -14.87
CA ALA A 116 -3.89 -2.99 -15.92
C ALA A 116 -3.67 -2.29 -17.28
N ARG A 117 -2.84 -1.23 -17.32
CA ARG A 117 -2.42 -0.53 -18.54
C ARG A 117 -1.28 -1.26 -19.25
#